data_AF-A0A7C3TIG0-F1
#
_entry.id   AF-A0A7C3TIG0-F1
#
_cell.length_a   1.000
_cell.length_b   1.000
_cell.length_c   1.000
_cell.angle_alpha   90.00
_cell.angle_beta   90.00
_cell.angle_gamma   90.00
#
_symmetry.space_group_name_H-M   'P 1'
#
loop_
_entity.id
_entity.type
_entity.pdbx_description
1 polymer ?
#
loop_
_entity_poly.entity_id
_entity_poly.type
_entity_poly.pdbx_seq_one_letter_code
_entity_poly.pdbx_strand_id
1 'polypeptide(L)'
;MFRHSSIFIGSRHNPSTLQDRSRLQILLQMDPPTSPHRLCEEPDLAMKRHIIKDALRSMVKPSTTLYPRKPYIPQEGFRGAAEYDPEKCVGCGACSQTCPTGAITYEDSDKHRRIRLDYGLCSFCGRCEEICPWGAIHLTKRYELAVYDKSEAKTGVDIPLLECVKCGRPFFPTSQMEASIQKVEETLRKYGIGKEELAKLIQLCPTCSFTVDKMPERRMFMRRLR
;
A
#
# COMPACT_ATOMS: atom_id res chain seq x y z
N MET A 1 42.63 -2.61 0.10
CA MET A 1 41.28 -2.33 0.61
C MET A 1 40.44 -1.74 -0.51
N PHE A 2 39.32 -2.41 -0.79
CA PHE A 2 38.21 -2.05 -1.69
C PHE A 2 38.52 -1.65 -3.14
N ARG A 3 38.23 -2.57 -4.07
CA ARG A 3 37.79 -2.22 -5.42
C ARG A 3 36.55 -3.03 -5.82
N HIS A 4 35.67 -2.30 -6.49
CA HIS A 4 34.40 -2.65 -7.10
C HIS A 4 34.35 -4.00 -7.81
N SER A 5 33.17 -4.62 -7.83
CA SER A 5 32.79 -5.57 -8.88
C SER A 5 31.32 -5.37 -9.23
N SER A 6 31.14 -4.51 -10.22
CA SER A 6 30.24 -4.58 -11.36
C SER A 6 29.12 -5.63 -11.36
N ILE A 7 27.92 -5.10 -11.58
CA ILE A 7 26.76 -5.73 -12.21
C ILE A 7 27.20 -6.64 -13.37
N PHE A 8 26.91 -7.93 -13.27
CA PHE A 8 26.90 -8.85 -14.41
C PHE A 8 25.45 -9.18 -14.76
N ILE A 9 25.05 -8.69 -15.92
CA ILE A 9 23.78 -8.93 -16.60
C ILE A 9 23.65 -10.44 -16.81
N GLY A 10 22.59 -11.02 -16.26
CA GLY A 10 22.25 -12.44 -16.44
C GLY A 10 22.01 -12.73 -17.91
N SER A 11 23.02 -13.28 -18.57
CA SER A 11 22.92 -13.90 -19.88
C SER A 11 22.04 -15.15 -19.80
N ARG A 12 21.14 -15.26 -20.78
CA ARG A 12 20.28 -16.41 -21.07
C ARG A 12 21.02 -17.73 -20.84
N HIS A 13 20.61 -18.50 -19.83
CA HIS A 13 21.08 -19.88 -19.68
C HIS A 13 20.13 -20.87 -20.35
N ASN A 14 20.71 -21.49 -21.37
CA ASN A 14 20.31 -22.69 -22.12
C ASN A 14 19.86 -23.83 -21.17
N PRO A 15 18.72 -24.51 -21.44
CA PRO A 15 18.12 -25.51 -20.54
C PRO A 15 18.81 -26.88 -20.61
N SER A 16 20.14 -26.94 -20.50
CA SER A 16 20.91 -28.17 -20.76
C SER A 16 21.89 -28.59 -19.65
N THR A 17 21.75 -28.09 -18.43
CA THR A 17 22.55 -28.56 -17.27
C THR A 17 21.69 -29.01 -16.10
N LEU A 18 20.80 -29.98 -16.36
CA LEU A 18 20.20 -30.85 -15.34
C LEU A 18 21.22 -31.90 -14.88
N GLN A 19 22.28 -31.48 -14.17
CA GLN A 19 23.24 -32.43 -13.57
C GLN A 19 23.72 -32.02 -12.18
N ASP A 20 22.89 -31.33 -11.39
CA ASP A 20 23.11 -31.32 -9.95
C ASP A 20 22.40 -32.52 -9.30
N ARG A 21 23.09 -33.67 -9.35
CA ARG A 21 22.64 -34.95 -8.78
C ARG A 21 22.40 -34.88 -7.26
N SER A 22 22.90 -33.85 -6.57
CA SER A 22 22.71 -33.69 -5.13
C SER A 22 21.30 -33.20 -4.75
N ARG A 23 20.60 -32.49 -5.64
CA ARG A 23 19.20 -32.05 -5.44
C ARG A 23 18.16 -33.10 -5.78
N LEU A 24 18.46 -33.99 -6.72
CA LEU A 24 17.60 -35.13 -7.07
C LEU A 24 17.55 -36.19 -5.97
N GLN A 25 18.60 -36.29 -5.16
CA GLN A 25 18.65 -37.25 -4.05
C GLN A 25 17.77 -36.83 -2.87
N ILE A 26 17.53 -35.53 -2.68
CA ILE A 26 16.60 -35.02 -1.67
C ILE A 26 15.14 -35.31 -2.07
N LEU A 27 14.80 -35.22 -3.36
CA LEU A 27 13.45 -35.54 -3.86
C LEU A 27 13.12 -37.04 -3.85
N LEU A 28 14.14 -37.90 -3.89
CA LEU A 28 13.97 -39.37 -3.83
C LEU A 28 14.07 -39.93 -2.40
N GLN A 29 14.44 -39.12 -1.41
CA GLN A 29 14.47 -39.46 0.02
C GLN A 29 13.29 -38.89 0.81
N MET A 30 12.39 -38.16 0.15
CA MET A 30 11.10 -37.86 0.76
C MET A 30 10.24 -39.10 0.59
N ASP A 31 10.12 -39.88 1.66
CA ASP A 31 9.02 -40.83 1.77
C ASP A 31 7.74 -40.07 1.40
N PRO A 32 6.90 -40.60 0.48
CA PRO A 32 5.60 -39.99 0.24
C PRO A 32 4.93 -39.82 1.60
N PRO A 33 4.18 -38.74 1.86
CA PRO A 33 3.47 -38.60 3.11
C PRO A 33 2.54 -39.80 3.27
N THR A 34 3.02 -40.82 3.98
CA THR A 34 2.24 -41.89 4.56
C THR A 34 1.59 -41.32 5.81
N SER A 35 1.01 -40.12 5.71
CA SER A 35 -0.23 -39.93 6.42
C SER A 35 -1.11 -41.03 5.84
N PRO A 36 -1.60 -41.98 6.64
CA PRO A 36 -2.69 -42.78 6.14
C PRO A 36 -3.73 -41.74 5.73
N HIS A 37 -4.03 -41.66 4.43
CA HIS A 37 -5.37 -41.30 4.03
C HIS A 37 -6.20 -42.34 4.74
N ARG A 38 -6.57 -42.03 5.98
CA ARG A 38 -7.36 -42.85 6.87
C ARG A 38 -8.69 -42.86 6.14
N LEU A 39 -8.82 -43.81 5.22
CA LEU A 39 -10.08 -44.26 4.65
C LEU A 39 -11.04 -44.19 5.81
N CYS A 40 -12.06 -43.33 5.70
CA CYS A 40 -12.96 -42.99 6.79
C CYS A 40 -13.23 -44.23 7.64
N GLU A 41 -12.50 -44.38 8.75
CA GLU A 41 -12.70 -45.51 9.64
C GLU A 41 -14.15 -45.37 10.10
N GLU A 42 -14.91 -46.47 10.04
CA GLU A 42 -16.29 -46.50 10.53
C GLU A 42 -16.34 -45.77 11.88
N PRO A 43 -17.11 -44.68 12.02
CA PRO A 43 -17.01 -43.84 13.19
C PRO A 43 -17.28 -44.68 14.42
N ASP A 44 -16.38 -44.62 15.39
CA ASP A 44 -16.52 -45.40 16.61
C ASP A 44 -17.84 -45.06 17.32
N LEU A 45 -18.27 -45.92 18.24
CA LEU A 45 -19.54 -45.73 18.95
C LEU A 45 -19.61 -44.40 19.72
N ALA A 46 -18.46 -43.85 20.15
CA ALA A 46 -18.38 -42.57 20.83
C ALA A 46 -18.60 -41.39 19.86
N MET A 47 -18.04 -41.47 18.65
CA MET A 47 -18.21 -40.49 17.57
C MET A 47 -19.65 -40.52 17.04
N LYS A 48 -20.25 -41.71 16.84
CA LYS A 48 -21.67 -41.86 16.48
C LYS A 48 -22.59 -41.19 17.53
N ARG A 49 -22.31 -41.38 18.83
CA ARG A 49 -23.04 -40.71 19.91
C ARG A 49 -22.85 -39.19 19.92
N HIS A 50 -21.67 -38.68 19.60
CA HIS A 50 -21.40 -37.25 19.52
C HIS A 50 -22.17 -36.62 18.36
N ILE A 51 -22.11 -37.24 17.17
CA ILE A 51 -22.85 -36.81 15.98
C ILE A 51 -24.36 -36.77 16.25
N ILE A 52 -24.92 -37.79 16.89
CA ILE A 52 -26.35 -37.80 17.25
C ILE A 52 -26.67 -36.66 18.23
N LYS A 53 -25.82 -36.42 19.24
CA LYS A 53 -26.03 -35.31 20.18
C LYS A 53 -25.96 -33.94 19.50
N ASP A 54 -25.03 -33.74 18.58
CA ASP A 54 -24.90 -32.49 17.84
C ASP A 54 -26.03 -32.30 16.82
N ALA A 55 -26.50 -33.39 16.20
CA ALA A 55 -27.68 -33.38 15.35
C ALA A 55 -28.93 -32.97 16.14
N LEU A 56 -29.13 -33.55 17.32
CA LEU A 56 -30.23 -33.19 18.23
C LEU A 56 -30.14 -31.72 18.69
N ARG A 57 -28.93 -31.22 19.02
CA ARG A 57 -28.72 -29.81 19.41
C ARG A 57 -28.98 -28.83 18.27
N SER A 58 -28.61 -29.21 17.04
CA SER A 58 -28.79 -28.38 15.85
C SER A 58 -30.25 -28.21 15.43
N MET A 59 -31.16 -29.07 15.91
CA MET A 59 -32.61 -28.93 15.64
C MET A 59 -33.28 -27.79 16.42
N VAL A 60 -32.71 -27.35 17.54
CA VAL A 60 -33.34 -26.33 18.41
C VAL A 60 -33.09 -24.90 17.93
N LYS A 61 -31.90 -24.63 17.37
CA LYS A 61 -31.54 -23.30 16.87
C LYS A 61 -30.71 -23.45 15.59
N PRO A 62 -31.07 -22.74 14.50
CA PRO A 62 -30.25 -22.75 13.31
C PRO A 62 -28.88 -22.15 13.63
N SER A 63 -27.81 -22.82 13.20
CA SER A 63 -26.43 -22.36 13.39
C SER A 63 -26.05 -21.17 12.48
N THR A 64 -26.99 -20.66 11.68
CA THR A 64 -26.74 -19.62 10.68
C THR A 64 -27.07 -18.23 11.21
N THR A 65 -26.36 -17.23 10.70
CA THR A 65 -26.74 -15.82 10.82
C THR A 65 -27.84 -15.50 9.80
N LEU A 66 -28.79 -14.64 10.18
CA LEU A 66 -29.93 -14.27 9.34
C LEU A 66 -29.57 -13.23 8.27
N TYR A 67 -28.48 -13.40 7.51
CA TYR A 67 -28.18 -12.54 6.37
C TYR A 67 -29.12 -12.87 5.20
N PRO A 68 -29.71 -11.91 4.48
CA PRO A 68 -29.55 -10.45 4.57
C PRO A 68 -30.53 -9.73 5.51
N ARG A 69 -31.42 -10.44 6.23
CA ARG A 69 -32.40 -9.81 7.14
C ARG A 69 -31.77 -9.09 8.33
N LYS A 70 -30.61 -9.55 8.80
CA LYS A 70 -29.77 -8.88 9.80
C LYS A 70 -28.35 -8.80 9.25
N PRO A 71 -27.69 -7.62 9.31
CA PRO A 71 -26.33 -7.47 8.85
C PRO A 71 -25.39 -8.34 9.71
N TYR A 72 -24.35 -8.85 9.07
CA TYR A 72 -23.26 -9.51 9.79
C TYR A 72 -22.40 -8.44 10.48
N ILE A 73 -21.99 -8.68 11.72
CA ILE A 73 -21.13 -7.76 12.47
C ILE A 73 -19.69 -8.28 12.35
N PRO A 74 -18.80 -7.59 11.61
CA PRO A 74 -17.43 -8.03 11.47
C PRO A 74 -16.66 -7.95 12.78
N GLN A 75 -15.74 -8.89 12.96
CA GLN A 75 -14.82 -8.93 14.10
C GLN A 75 -13.93 -7.68 14.14
N GLU A 76 -13.26 -7.48 15.28
CA GLU A 76 -12.22 -6.44 15.38
C GLU A 76 -11.03 -6.77 14.47
N GLY A 77 -10.46 -5.74 13.82
CA GLY A 77 -9.38 -5.92 12.84
C GLY A 77 -9.81 -6.49 11.47
N PHE A 78 -11.12 -6.58 11.20
CA PHE A 78 -11.60 -6.97 9.87
C PHE A 78 -11.11 -5.99 8.78
N ARG A 79 -10.54 -6.55 7.71
CA ARG A 79 -9.99 -5.80 6.58
C ARG A 79 -11.02 -5.73 5.45
N GLY A 80 -11.85 -4.68 5.47
CA GLY A 80 -12.83 -4.39 4.44
C GLY A 80 -12.36 -3.32 3.47
N ALA A 81 -13.29 -2.51 2.96
CA ALA A 81 -13.02 -1.47 1.98
C ALA A 81 -11.98 -0.45 2.49
N ALA A 82 -10.90 -0.26 1.73
CA ALA A 82 -9.93 0.79 2.02
C ALA A 82 -10.48 2.16 1.57
N GLU A 83 -10.60 3.10 2.51
CA GLU A 83 -11.14 4.43 2.26
C GLU A 83 -10.09 5.51 2.48
N TYR A 84 -10.16 6.57 1.67
CA TYR A 84 -9.33 7.75 1.83
C TYR A 84 -10.07 8.82 2.64
N ASP A 85 -9.34 9.44 3.57
CA ASP A 85 -9.70 10.70 4.18
C ASP A 85 -9.12 11.84 3.33
N PRO A 86 -9.97 12.61 2.61
CA PRO A 86 -9.52 13.66 1.70
C PRO A 86 -8.84 14.83 2.44
N GLU A 87 -9.15 15.06 3.71
CA GLU A 87 -8.57 16.16 4.49
C GLU A 87 -7.15 15.84 4.94
N LYS A 88 -6.87 14.57 5.24
CA LYS A 88 -5.54 14.12 5.67
C LYS A 88 -4.63 13.73 4.51
N CYS A 89 -5.17 13.42 3.34
CA CYS A 89 -4.38 12.94 2.23
C CYS A 89 -3.55 14.06 1.60
N VAL A 90 -2.23 13.94 1.70
CA VAL A 90 -1.32 14.94 1.12
C VAL A 90 -0.93 14.67 -0.34
N GLY A 91 -1.32 13.54 -0.92
CA GLY A 91 -0.95 13.20 -2.30
C GLY A 91 0.50 12.71 -2.49
N CYS A 92 1.14 12.14 -1.46
CA CYS A 92 2.55 11.71 -1.53
C CYS A 92 2.80 10.46 -2.40
N GLY A 93 1.77 9.65 -2.68
CA GLY A 93 1.88 8.46 -3.54
C GLY A 93 2.54 7.22 -2.90
N ALA A 94 2.88 7.25 -1.61
CA ALA A 94 3.51 6.11 -0.91
C ALA A 94 2.64 4.83 -0.95
N CYS A 95 1.31 4.98 -0.85
CA CYS A 95 0.35 3.88 -0.93
C CYS A 95 0.35 3.17 -2.29
N SER A 96 0.54 3.91 -3.39
CA SER A 96 0.66 3.35 -4.74
C SER A 96 1.93 2.51 -4.88
N GLN A 97 3.07 3.04 -4.41
CA GLN A 97 4.37 2.36 -4.52
C GLN A 97 4.44 1.05 -3.73
N THR A 98 3.75 0.94 -2.60
CA THR A 98 3.76 -0.28 -1.79
C THR A 98 2.71 -1.32 -2.21
N CYS A 99 1.81 -0.99 -3.14
CA CYS A 99 0.68 -1.86 -3.49
C CYS A 99 1.17 -3.08 -4.29
N PRO A 100 1.02 -4.32 -3.79
CA PRO A 100 1.53 -5.49 -4.48
C PRO A 100 0.72 -5.84 -5.74
N THR A 101 -0.57 -5.49 -5.78
CA THR A 101 -1.46 -5.78 -6.91
C THR A 101 -1.53 -4.64 -7.93
N GLY A 102 -0.94 -3.47 -7.63
CA GLY A 102 -1.10 -2.28 -8.46
C GLY A 102 -2.51 -1.68 -8.45
N ALA A 103 -3.35 -2.03 -7.46
CA ALA A 103 -4.71 -1.51 -7.33
C ALA A 103 -4.78 0.00 -7.07
N ILE A 104 -3.71 0.59 -6.53
CA ILE A 104 -3.63 2.03 -6.27
C ILE A 104 -2.74 2.68 -7.33
N THR A 105 -3.30 3.61 -8.10
CA THR A 105 -2.57 4.42 -9.08
C THR A 105 -2.50 5.87 -8.63
N TYR A 106 -1.45 6.57 -9.06
CA TYR A 106 -1.33 8.02 -8.90
C TYR A 106 -0.97 8.65 -10.24
N GLU A 107 -1.70 9.70 -10.62
CA GLU A 107 -1.54 10.38 -11.91
C GLU A 107 -1.64 11.89 -11.70
N ASP A 108 -0.71 12.64 -12.29
CA ASP A 108 -0.77 14.10 -12.32
C ASP A 108 -1.49 14.53 -13.61
N SER A 109 -2.66 15.14 -13.45
CA SER A 109 -3.49 15.67 -14.52
C SER A 109 -3.61 17.18 -14.36
N ASP A 110 -3.01 17.91 -15.31
CA ASP A 110 -2.93 19.38 -15.33
C ASP A 110 -2.60 19.95 -13.93
N LYS A 111 -3.61 20.42 -13.20
CA LYS A 111 -3.46 21.10 -11.90
C LYS A 111 -3.71 20.21 -10.69
N HIS A 112 -4.00 18.92 -10.86
CA HIS A 112 -4.36 18.02 -9.77
C HIS A 112 -3.60 16.70 -9.85
N ARG A 113 -3.22 16.19 -8.69
CA ARG A 113 -2.79 14.80 -8.52
C ARG A 113 -4.00 13.96 -8.13
N ARG A 114 -4.30 12.95 -8.93
CA ARG A 114 -5.37 11.98 -8.67
C ARG A 114 -4.75 10.72 -8.10
N ILE A 115 -5.20 10.30 -6.92
CA ILE A 115 -4.89 8.98 -6.37
C ILE A 115 -6.16 8.14 -6.46
N ARG A 116 -6.10 7.02 -7.17
CA ARG A 116 -7.25 6.14 -7.40
C ARG A 116 -6.97 4.76 -6.85
N LEU A 117 -7.98 4.14 -6.24
CA LEU A 117 -7.99 2.76 -5.79
C LEU A 117 -9.08 2.02 -6.55
N ASP A 118 -8.71 0.93 -7.22
CA ASP A 118 -9.62 0.01 -7.87
C ASP A 118 -9.90 -1.20 -6.96
N TYR A 119 -11.13 -1.33 -6.48
CA TYR A 119 -11.53 -2.44 -5.63
C TYR A 119 -11.55 -3.78 -6.38
N GLY A 120 -11.66 -3.78 -7.71
CA GLY A 120 -11.56 -4.99 -8.54
C GLY A 120 -10.16 -5.60 -8.57
N LEU A 121 -9.12 -4.81 -8.24
CA LEU A 121 -7.72 -5.26 -8.17
C LEU A 121 -7.21 -5.37 -6.71
N CYS A 122 -7.95 -4.83 -5.75
CA CYS A 122 -7.53 -4.77 -4.36
C CYS A 122 -7.63 -6.14 -3.68
N SER A 123 -6.54 -6.57 -3.02
CA SER A 123 -6.52 -7.80 -2.22
C SER A 123 -6.79 -7.57 -0.72
N PHE A 124 -7.15 -6.34 -0.33
CA PHE A 124 -7.42 -5.94 1.06
C PHE A 124 -6.30 -6.30 2.05
N CYS A 125 -5.03 -6.23 1.60
CA CYS A 125 -3.88 -6.66 2.39
C CYS A 125 -3.53 -5.72 3.56
N GLY A 126 -3.93 -4.45 3.51
CA GLY A 126 -3.70 -3.44 4.56
C GLY A 126 -2.35 -2.71 4.50
N ARG A 127 -1.48 -3.05 3.55
CA ARG A 127 -0.16 -2.41 3.45
C ARG A 127 -0.21 -0.90 3.22
N CYS A 128 -1.25 -0.43 2.53
CA CYS A 128 -1.46 0.99 2.26
C CYS A 128 -1.80 1.80 3.52
N GLU A 129 -2.52 1.20 4.46
CA GLU A 129 -2.83 1.79 5.77
C GLU A 129 -1.56 1.88 6.63
N GLU A 130 -0.79 0.79 6.70
CA GLU A 130 0.45 0.72 7.48
C GLU A 130 1.51 1.73 7.02
N ILE A 131 1.65 1.94 5.71
CA ILE A 131 2.70 2.84 5.18
C ILE A 131 2.32 4.32 5.28
N CYS A 132 1.05 4.65 5.53
CA CYS A 132 0.59 6.03 5.43
C CYS A 132 1.03 6.85 6.65
N PRO A 133 1.97 7.81 6.51
CA PRO A 133 2.46 8.57 7.66
C PRO A 133 1.46 9.62 8.15
N TRP A 134 0.38 9.85 7.40
CA TRP A 134 -0.66 10.83 7.70
C TRP A 134 -1.97 10.18 8.16
N GLY A 135 -2.06 8.84 8.17
CA GLY A 135 -3.30 8.13 8.49
C GLY A 135 -4.46 8.47 7.53
N ALA A 136 -4.13 8.81 6.28
CA ALA A 136 -5.10 9.27 5.29
C ALA A 136 -5.81 8.14 4.54
N ILE A 137 -5.37 6.89 4.68
CA ILE A 137 -6.04 5.72 4.12
C ILE A 137 -6.16 4.68 5.22
N HIS A 138 -7.33 4.08 5.36
CA HIS A 138 -7.61 3.10 6.41
C HIS A 138 -8.56 2.00 5.89
N LEU A 139 -8.44 0.80 6.45
CA LEU A 139 -9.34 -0.31 6.15
C LEU A 139 -10.59 -0.21 7.02
N THR A 140 -11.76 -0.15 6.39
CA THR A 140 -13.05 -0.11 7.08
C THR A 140 -13.60 -1.51 7.31
N LYS A 141 -14.74 -1.58 8.00
CA LYS A 141 -15.51 -2.82 8.15
C LYS A 141 -16.51 -3.07 7.01
N ARG A 142 -16.54 -2.21 5.98
CA ARG A 142 -17.48 -2.36 4.86
C ARG A 142 -17.04 -3.52 3.96
N TYR A 143 -17.92 -4.50 3.78
CA TYR A 143 -17.69 -5.66 2.92
C TYR A 143 -18.66 -5.73 1.72
N GLU A 144 -19.73 -4.92 1.73
CA GLU A 144 -20.74 -4.87 0.67
C GLU A 144 -20.30 -3.89 -0.43
N LEU A 145 -19.43 -4.35 -1.34
CA LEU A 145 -18.86 -3.56 -2.44
C LEU A 145 -19.35 -3.99 -3.83
N ALA A 146 -20.42 -4.78 -3.89
CA ALA A 146 -20.97 -5.25 -5.15
C ALA A 146 -21.55 -4.07 -5.95
N VAL A 147 -21.08 -3.91 -7.18
CA VAL A 147 -21.54 -2.92 -8.15
C VAL A 147 -21.79 -3.61 -9.49
N TYR A 148 -22.64 -3.02 -10.32
CA TYR A 148 -22.91 -3.55 -11.66
C TYR A 148 -21.84 -3.14 -12.68
N ASP A 149 -21.30 -1.94 -12.55
CA ASP A 149 -20.28 -1.40 -13.43
C ASP A 149 -18.91 -1.30 -12.74
N LYS A 150 -17.84 -1.66 -13.47
CA LYS A 150 -16.48 -1.65 -12.92
C LYS A 150 -15.96 -0.25 -12.60
N SER A 151 -16.48 0.79 -13.26
CA SER A 151 -16.07 2.17 -12.98
C SER A 151 -16.55 2.66 -11.61
N GLU A 152 -17.65 2.11 -11.10
CA GLU A 152 -18.19 2.39 -9.76
C GLU A 152 -17.38 1.71 -8.65
N ALA A 153 -16.64 0.64 -8.99
CA ALA A 153 -15.73 -0.05 -8.06
C ALA A 153 -14.42 0.71 -7.81
N LYS A 154 -14.39 2.03 -8.05
CA LYS A 154 -13.20 2.87 -7.92
C LYS A 154 -13.47 3.98 -6.92
N THR A 155 -12.51 4.21 -6.03
CA THR A 155 -12.50 5.36 -5.12
C THR A 155 -11.21 6.13 -5.27
N GLY A 156 -11.12 7.33 -4.69
CA GLY A 156 -9.91 8.12 -4.77
C GLY A 156 -10.08 9.54 -4.30
N VAL A 157 -8.98 10.28 -4.36
CA VAL A 157 -8.90 11.68 -3.96
C VAL A 157 -8.14 12.47 -5.02
N ASP A 158 -8.53 13.73 -5.19
CA ASP A 158 -7.90 14.67 -6.10
C ASP A 158 -7.28 15.81 -5.28
N ILE A 159 -5.96 15.97 -5.36
CA ILE A 159 -5.19 16.94 -4.58
C ILE A 159 -4.67 18.04 -5.52
N PRO A 160 -4.84 19.34 -5.20
CA PRO A 160 -4.32 20.42 -6.03
C PRO A 160 -2.79 20.48 -6.02
N LEU A 161 -2.21 20.71 -7.20
CA LEU A 161 -0.77 20.91 -7.40
C LEU A 161 -0.44 22.41 -7.34
N LEU A 162 0.70 22.71 -6.72
CA LEU A 162 1.35 24.00 -6.73
C LEU A 162 1.95 24.28 -8.11
N GLU A 163 1.71 25.50 -8.61
CA GLU A 163 2.27 26.03 -9.85
C GLU A 163 3.57 26.79 -9.57
N CYS A 164 4.56 26.62 -10.43
CA CYS A 164 5.84 27.32 -10.32
C CYS A 164 5.69 28.83 -10.59
N VAL A 165 6.18 29.69 -9.69
CA VAL A 165 6.11 31.16 -9.86
C VAL A 165 6.87 31.65 -11.11
N LYS A 166 7.90 30.92 -11.55
CA LYS A 166 8.72 31.31 -12.73
C LYS A 166 8.12 30.86 -14.06
N CYS A 167 7.60 29.64 -14.16
CA CYS A 167 7.20 29.03 -15.43
C CYS A 167 5.74 28.57 -15.49
N GLY A 168 4.97 28.67 -14.41
CA GLY A 168 3.57 28.24 -14.33
C GLY A 168 3.35 26.73 -14.32
N ARG A 169 4.40 25.91 -14.45
CA ARG A 169 4.26 24.45 -14.49
C ARG A 169 3.79 23.90 -13.12
N PRO A 170 2.73 23.07 -13.08
CA PRO A 170 2.32 22.34 -11.88
C PRO A 170 3.32 21.21 -11.59
N PHE A 171 3.75 21.06 -10.34
CA PHE A 171 4.82 20.11 -10.02
C PHE A 171 4.76 19.43 -8.65
N PHE A 172 4.05 19.96 -7.66
CA PHE A 172 4.08 19.42 -6.30
C PHE A 172 2.73 19.58 -5.58
N PRO A 173 2.26 18.60 -4.79
CA PRO A 173 0.98 18.73 -4.07
C PRO A 173 1.03 19.84 -3.00
N THR A 174 0.00 20.69 -2.99
CA THR A 174 -0.08 21.82 -2.06
C THR A 174 -0.17 21.34 -0.61
N SER A 175 -1.04 20.36 -0.35
CA SER A 175 -1.22 19.77 0.98
C SER A 175 0.07 19.13 1.51
N GLN A 176 0.86 18.49 0.64
CA GLN A 176 2.16 17.92 1.04
C GLN A 176 3.16 18.99 1.42
N MET A 177 3.18 20.10 0.68
CA MET A 177 4.07 21.22 0.97
C MET A 177 3.76 21.81 2.35
N GLU A 178 2.49 22.15 2.58
CA GLU A 178 2.05 22.77 3.84
C GLU A 178 2.34 21.87 5.04
N ALA A 179 1.99 20.59 4.93
CA ALA A 179 2.21 19.63 6.00
C ALA A 179 3.72 19.37 6.26
N SER A 180 4.56 19.45 5.22
CA SER A 180 6.01 19.34 5.36
C SER A 180 6.62 20.58 6.02
N ILE A 181 6.15 21.78 5.68
CA ILE A 181 6.61 23.03 6.30
C ILE A 181 6.27 23.03 7.78
N GLN A 182 5.04 22.67 8.15
CA GLN A 182 4.61 22.59 9.55
C GLN A 182 5.50 21.64 10.38
N LYS A 183 5.86 20.48 9.82
CA LYS A 183 6.73 19.51 10.50
C LYS A 183 8.17 20.00 10.70
N VAL A 184 8.67 20.84 9.79
CA VAL A 184 10.09 21.24 9.75
C VAL A 184 10.31 22.65 10.34
N GLU A 185 9.24 23.39 10.61
CA GLU A 185 9.28 24.78 11.09
C GLU A 185 10.13 24.96 12.36
N GLU A 186 9.93 24.11 13.38
CA GLU A 186 10.69 24.21 14.64
C GLU A 186 12.19 23.98 14.40
N THR A 187 12.53 22.98 13.59
CA THR A 187 13.92 22.68 13.22
C THR A 187 14.55 23.86 12.50
N LEU A 188 13.83 24.50 11.56
CA LEU A 188 14.36 25.63 10.80
C LEU A 188 14.60 26.87 11.65
N ARG A 189 13.76 27.10 12.67
CA ARG A 189 13.98 28.19 13.64
C ARG A 189 15.33 28.05 14.35
N LYS A 190 15.79 26.82 14.65
CA LYS A 190 17.12 26.57 15.26
C LYS A 190 18.27 27.01 14.37
N TYR A 191 18.10 26.96 13.05
CA TYR A 191 19.09 27.39 12.06
C TYR A 191 18.92 28.86 11.62
N GLY A 192 18.01 29.61 12.26
CA GLY A 192 17.76 31.01 11.93
C GLY A 192 17.11 31.22 10.56
N ILE A 193 16.42 30.21 10.02
CA ILE A 193 15.75 30.29 8.72
C ILE A 193 14.27 30.63 8.95
N GLY A 194 13.85 31.77 8.41
CA GLY A 194 12.45 32.21 8.44
C GLY A 194 11.57 31.50 7.40
N LYS A 195 10.27 31.39 7.69
CA LYS A 195 9.27 30.77 6.80
C LYS A 195 9.24 31.42 5.40
N GLU A 196 9.45 32.73 5.33
CA GLU A 196 9.45 33.49 4.08
C GLU A 196 10.65 33.16 3.17
N GLU A 197 11.83 32.93 3.75
CA GLU A 197 13.02 32.55 3.00
C GLU A 197 12.85 31.15 2.40
N LEU A 198 12.26 30.23 3.17
CA LEU A 198 11.94 28.89 2.68
C LEU A 198 10.88 28.90 1.58
N ALA A 199 9.83 29.72 1.72
CA ALA A 199 8.75 29.80 0.73
C ALA A 199 9.26 30.17 -0.67
N LYS A 200 10.24 31.09 -0.77
CA LYS A 200 10.86 31.48 -2.04
C LYS A 200 11.53 30.32 -2.78
N LEU A 201 12.07 29.36 -2.04
CA LEU A 201 12.74 28.19 -2.61
C LEU A 201 11.75 27.08 -2.98
N ILE A 202 10.73 26.86 -2.15
CA ILE A 202 9.75 25.79 -2.33
C ILE A 202 8.81 26.06 -3.51
N GLN A 203 8.50 27.33 -3.81
CA GLN A 203 7.59 27.73 -4.89
C GLN A 203 8.16 27.57 -6.32
N LEU A 204 9.36 27.03 -6.46
CA LEU A 204 10.01 26.80 -7.76
C LEU A 204 10.01 25.31 -8.10
N CYS A 205 9.67 25.00 -9.35
CA CYS A 205 9.77 23.63 -9.84
C CYS A 205 11.24 23.15 -9.88
N PRO A 206 11.50 21.82 -9.89
CA PRO A 206 12.84 21.28 -9.92
C PRO A 206 13.71 21.95 -10.99
N THR A 207 13.23 22.05 -12.22
CA THR A 207 13.97 22.68 -13.34
C THR A 207 14.30 24.15 -13.10
N CYS A 208 13.34 24.97 -12.63
CA CYS A 208 13.56 26.39 -12.39
C CYS A 208 14.49 26.65 -11.19
N SER A 209 14.43 25.80 -10.16
CA SER A 209 15.26 25.91 -8.96
C SER A 209 16.76 25.71 -9.22
N PHE A 210 17.14 25.08 -10.34
CA PHE A 210 18.54 24.87 -10.75
C PHE A 210 19.04 25.91 -11.76
N THR A 211 18.27 26.96 -12.06
CA THR A 211 18.75 28.03 -12.96
C THR A 211 19.91 28.80 -12.34
N VAL A 212 20.87 29.25 -13.17
CA VAL A 212 22.12 29.89 -12.74
C VAL A 212 21.84 31.06 -11.79
N ASP A 213 20.81 31.86 -12.08
CA ASP A 213 20.39 33.02 -11.27
C ASP A 213 20.04 32.65 -9.82
N LYS A 214 19.51 31.45 -9.58
CA LYS A 214 19.05 30.98 -8.27
C LYS A 214 20.04 30.07 -7.54
N MET A 215 21.14 29.68 -8.20
CA MET A 215 22.18 28.86 -7.57
C MET A 215 22.84 29.51 -6.34
N PRO A 216 23.14 30.83 -6.31
CA PRO A 216 23.74 31.46 -5.13
C PRO A 216 22.83 31.40 -3.89
N GLU A 217 21.56 31.75 -4.04
CA GLU A 217 20.55 31.71 -2.97
C GLU A 217 20.42 30.29 -2.40
N ARG A 218 20.28 29.29 -3.27
CA ARG A 218 20.18 27.89 -2.84
C ARG A 218 21.45 27.39 -2.16
N ARG A 219 22.64 27.78 -2.65
CA ARG A 219 23.92 27.40 -2.04
C ARG A 219 24.09 28.04 -0.66
N MET A 220 23.66 29.28 -0.49
CA MET A 220 23.65 29.96 0.81
C MET A 220 22.69 29.27 1.78
N PHE A 221 21.48 28.93 1.33
CA PHE A 221 20.50 28.19 2.13
C PHE A 221 21.06 26.84 2.60
N MET A 222 21.59 26.04 1.68
CA MET A 222 22.17 24.72 2.01
C MET A 222 23.40 24.80 2.92
N ARG A 223 24.15 25.92 2.90
CA ARG A 223 25.28 26.15 3.81
C ARG A 223 24.86 26.35 5.26
N ARG A 224 23.68 26.90 5.53
CA ARG A 224 23.18 27.10 6.89
C ARG A 224 22.64 25.81 7.53
N LEU A 225 22.31 24.81 6.72
CA LEU A 225 21.82 23.50 7.16
C LEU A 225 22.94 22.47 7.42
N ARG A 226 24.20 22.84 7.17
CA ARG A 226 25.39 22.04 7.53
C ARG A 226 25.90 22.46 8.89
#